data_AF-A0A2N2F6V8-F1
#
_entry.id   AF-A0A2N2F6V8-F1
#
_cell.length_a   1.000
_cell.length_b   1.000
_cell.length_c   1.000
_cell.angle_alpha   90.00
_cell.angle_beta   90.00
_cell.angle_gamma   90.00
#
_symmetry.space_group_name_H-M   'P 1'
#
loop_
_entity.id
_entity.type
_entity.pdbx_description
1 polymer ?
#
loop_
_entity_poly.entity_id
_entity_poly.type
_entity_poly.pdbx_seq_one_letter_code
_entity_poly.pdbx_strand_id
1 'polypeptide(L)'
;MNKIFGNTSGLGAQQIKSLERLYRRGIPPESILSNDLAREISFLSSALNRQIGLLINRKGEISMVILGDHKGIFIPSLDVFRAASTRFKGLRLIHTHLNGEALSPEDMTDLSHLRLDMIGALQVCEDGSPGKLFWAHLIPENPQGNYWLIHEPQEPHRLDLNFLSFIAALEDEFARQQKTRKIEATEKAILVRVEKNPLAGAEASLEELRQLAEPCGVAVFDSQIQYRPQPDPRYLVGRGKLSDIDLRATQIGANLLIFDHEMTPAQVRSISDFTGLKILDRTQVILDIFAHRAHSREGKIQVELAQLKYLLPRLM
;
A
#
# COMPACT_ATOMS: atom_id res chain seq x y z
N MET A 1 -16.53 -23.21 -5.96
CA MET A 1 -17.45 -22.14 -5.55
C MET A 1 -16.64 -20.90 -5.35
N ASN A 2 -17.07 -19.76 -5.89
CA ASN A 2 -16.35 -18.50 -5.72
C ASN A 2 -16.68 -17.96 -4.33
N LYS A 3 -15.66 -17.81 -3.48
CA LYS A 3 -15.86 -17.40 -2.09
C LYS A 3 -16.25 -15.91 -2.04
N ILE A 4 -17.30 -15.58 -1.30
CA ILE A 4 -17.60 -14.19 -0.92
C ILE A 4 -16.78 -13.86 0.33
N PHE A 5 -16.12 -12.70 0.33
CA PHE A 5 -15.32 -12.23 1.47
C PHE A 5 -16.14 -11.26 2.33
N GLY A 6 -15.83 -11.19 3.63
CA GLY A 6 -16.51 -10.28 4.56
C GLY A 6 -17.74 -10.88 5.24
N ASN A 7 -18.70 -10.03 5.60
CA ASN A 7 -19.83 -10.39 6.45
C ASN A 7 -20.94 -11.06 5.63
N THR A 8 -20.97 -12.39 5.61
CA THR A 8 -22.04 -13.18 4.96
C THR A 8 -23.12 -13.67 5.94
N SER A 9 -23.01 -13.33 7.22
CA SER A 9 -23.93 -13.80 8.27
C SER A 9 -25.36 -13.32 8.01
N GLY A 10 -26.32 -14.24 8.11
CA GLY A 10 -27.74 -13.93 7.92
C GLY A 10 -28.23 -13.87 6.47
N LEU A 11 -27.37 -14.18 5.48
CA LEU A 11 -27.79 -14.26 4.08
C LEU A 11 -28.44 -15.60 3.73
N GLY A 12 -29.55 -15.55 3.01
CA GLY A 12 -30.19 -16.73 2.40
C GLY A 12 -29.41 -17.25 1.17
N ALA A 13 -29.63 -18.51 0.82
CA ALA A 13 -28.94 -19.17 -0.29
C ALA A 13 -29.09 -18.44 -1.64
N GLN A 14 -30.24 -17.82 -1.89
CA GLN A 14 -30.48 -17.07 -3.12
C GLN A 14 -29.66 -15.77 -3.17
N GLN A 15 -29.50 -15.08 -2.03
CA GLN A 15 -28.69 -13.86 -1.93
C GLN A 15 -27.21 -14.18 -2.17
N ILE A 16 -26.72 -15.26 -1.58
CA ILE A 16 -25.33 -15.73 -1.80
C ILE A 16 -25.11 -16.05 -3.28
N LYS A 17 -26.03 -16.79 -3.93
CA LYS A 17 -25.94 -17.09 -5.36
C LYS A 17 -25.93 -15.83 -6.24
N SER A 18 -26.69 -14.80 -5.87
CA SER A 18 -26.67 -13.51 -6.59
C SER A 18 -25.31 -12.82 -6.49
N LEU A 19 -24.68 -12.82 -5.31
CA LEU A 19 -23.33 -12.28 -5.12
C LEU A 19 -22.27 -13.10 -5.87
N GLU A 20 -22.37 -14.44 -5.85
CA GLU A 20 -21.44 -15.32 -6.58
C GLU A 20 -21.50 -15.12 -8.09
N ARG A 21 -22.66 -14.72 -8.63
CA ARG A 21 -22.83 -14.42 -10.06
C ARG A 21 -22.01 -13.20 -10.49
N LEU A 22 -21.69 -12.27 -9.59
CA LEU A 22 -20.86 -11.11 -9.90
C LEU A 22 -19.49 -11.54 -10.44
N TYR A 23 -18.87 -12.60 -9.93
CA TYR A 23 -17.60 -13.11 -10.49
C TYR A 23 -17.65 -13.50 -11.97
N ARG A 24 -18.84 -13.76 -12.52
CA ARG A 24 -19.02 -14.09 -13.95
C ARG A 24 -19.27 -12.85 -14.79
N ARG A 25 -19.43 -11.69 -14.15
CA ARG A 25 -19.50 -10.39 -14.82
C ARG A 25 -18.07 -9.94 -15.08
N GLY A 26 -17.77 -9.71 -16.35
CA GLY A 26 -16.61 -8.95 -16.76
C GLY A 26 -17.05 -7.54 -17.16
N ILE A 27 -16.13 -6.60 -17.11
CA ILE A 27 -16.30 -5.28 -17.72
C ILE A 27 -15.27 -5.11 -18.84
N PRO A 28 -15.51 -4.23 -19.82
CA PRO A 28 -14.48 -3.84 -20.76
C PRO A 28 -13.23 -3.35 -19.99
N PRO A 29 -12.03 -3.88 -20.29
CA PRO A 29 -10.80 -3.52 -19.59
C PRO A 29 -10.57 -2.02 -19.45
N GLU A 30 -10.89 -1.28 -20.51
CA GLU A 30 -10.78 0.16 -20.66
C GLU A 30 -11.78 0.98 -19.84
N SER A 31 -12.88 0.39 -19.37
CA SER A 31 -13.88 1.11 -18.56
C SER A 31 -13.53 1.02 -17.08
N ILE A 32 -13.66 2.11 -16.31
CA ILE A 32 -13.55 2.07 -14.84
C ILE A 32 -14.61 1.13 -14.25
N LEU A 33 -15.86 1.33 -14.66
CA LEU A 33 -17.04 0.60 -14.22
C LEU A 33 -18.08 0.62 -15.33
N SER A 34 -18.57 -0.54 -15.76
CA SER A 34 -19.67 -0.59 -16.74
C SER A 34 -20.99 -0.17 -16.10
N ASN A 35 -21.89 0.45 -16.88
CA ASN A 35 -23.21 0.85 -16.39
C ASN A 35 -24.05 -0.33 -15.86
N ASP A 36 -24.01 -1.47 -16.55
CA ASP A 36 -24.75 -2.66 -16.13
C ASP A 36 -24.25 -3.22 -14.79
N LEU A 37 -22.93 -3.29 -14.61
CA LEU A 37 -22.35 -3.68 -13.33
C LEU A 37 -22.69 -2.69 -12.23
N ALA A 38 -22.67 -1.38 -12.50
CA ALA A 38 -23.07 -0.36 -11.54
C ALA A 38 -24.52 -0.56 -11.07
N ARG A 39 -25.45 -0.78 -12.00
CA ARG A 39 -26.85 -1.08 -11.66
C ARG A 39 -26.98 -2.35 -10.82
N GLU A 40 -26.28 -3.42 -11.20
CA GLU A 40 -26.36 -4.71 -10.51
C GLU A 40 -25.83 -4.63 -9.08
N ILE A 41 -24.67 -3.99 -8.86
CA ILE A 41 -24.12 -3.85 -7.50
C ILE A 41 -24.90 -2.87 -6.64
N SER A 42 -25.43 -1.77 -7.19
CA SER A 42 -26.28 -0.83 -6.45
C SER A 42 -27.57 -1.49 -5.99
N PHE A 43 -28.23 -2.23 -6.89
CA PHE A 43 -29.45 -2.97 -6.56
C PHE A 43 -29.20 -4.01 -5.45
N LEU A 44 -28.12 -4.82 -5.58
CA LEU A 44 -27.78 -5.82 -4.57
C LEU A 44 -27.40 -5.18 -3.25
N SER A 45 -26.64 -4.09 -3.27
CA SER A 45 -26.20 -3.39 -2.06
C SER A 45 -27.39 -2.81 -1.28
N SER A 46 -28.33 -2.16 -1.99
CA SER A 46 -29.58 -1.64 -1.41
C SER A 46 -30.45 -2.78 -0.85
N ALA A 47 -30.69 -3.84 -1.62
CA ALA A 47 -31.53 -4.97 -1.21
C ALA A 47 -30.96 -5.74 0.00
N LEU A 48 -29.63 -5.77 0.16
CA LEU A 48 -28.96 -6.42 1.29
C LEU A 48 -28.72 -5.47 2.47
N ASN A 49 -28.91 -4.17 2.28
CA ASN A 49 -28.50 -3.11 3.19
C ASN A 49 -27.04 -3.27 3.66
N ARG A 50 -26.14 -3.58 2.71
CA ARG A 50 -24.71 -3.79 2.93
C ARG A 50 -23.90 -3.22 1.78
N GLN A 51 -22.74 -2.66 2.07
CA GLN A 51 -21.78 -2.26 1.05
C GLN A 51 -21.21 -3.50 0.34
N ILE A 52 -21.02 -3.39 -0.96
CA ILE A 52 -20.42 -4.44 -1.80
C ILE A 52 -19.18 -3.85 -2.44
N GLY A 53 -18.03 -4.47 -2.21
CA GLY A 53 -16.75 -4.16 -2.84
C GLY A 53 -16.39 -5.18 -3.92
N LEU A 54 -15.83 -4.70 -5.02
CA LEU A 54 -15.34 -5.48 -6.15
C LEU A 54 -13.89 -5.14 -6.43
N LEU A 55 -13.00 -6.11 -6.36
CA LEU A 55 -11.66 -5.99 -6.93
C LEU A 55 -11.69 -6.50 -8.36
N ILE A 56 -11.38 -5.61 -9.30
CA ILE A 56 -11.38 -5.89 -10.72
C ILE A 56 -9.95 -5.79 -11.22
N ASN A 57 -9.49 -6.78 -11.99
CA ASN A 57 -8.15 -6.73 -12.56
C ASN A 57 -8.11 -5.91 -13.86
N ARG A 58 -6.91 -5.68 -14.40
CA ARG A 58 -6.70 -4.99 -15.68
C ARG A 58 -7.28 -5.71 -16.90
N LYS A 59 -7.66 -6.98 -16.81
CA LYS A 59 -8.40 -7.70 -17.86
C LYS A 59 -9.91 -7.49 -17.80
N GLY A 60 -10.40 -6.72 -16.81
CA GLY A 60 -11.84 -6.51 -16.60
C GLY A 60 -12.53 -7.62 -15.83
N GLU A 61 -11.78 -8.57 -15.27
CA GLU A 61 -12.36 -9.70 -14.53
C GLU A 61 -12.50 -9.34 -13.04
N ILE A 62 -13.67 -9.65 -12.48
CA ILE A 62 -13.90 -9.52 -11.04
C ILE A 62 -13.14 -10.62 -10.33
N SER A 63 -12.07 -10.22 -9.65
CA SER A 63 -11.13 -11.09 -8.96
C SER A 63 -11.53 -11.35 -7.51
N MET A 64 -12.31 -10.45 -6.90
CA MET A 64 -12.85 -10.61 -5.56
C MET A 64 -14.16 -9.87 -5.40
N VAL A 65 -15.11 -10.49 -4.70
CA VAL A 65 -16.35 -9.87 -4.20
C VAL A 65 -16.29 -9.83 -2.69
N ILE A 66 -16.40 -8.63 -2.14
CA ILE A 66 -16.32 -8.30 -0.72
C ILE A 66 -17.68 -7.79 -0.29
N LEU A 67 -18.20 -8.31 0.82
CA LEU A 67 -19.45 -7.87 1.43
C LEU A 67 -19.13 -7.23 2.78
N GLY A 68 -19.38 -5.93 2.87
CA GLY A 68 -19.20 -5.15 4.08
C GLY A 68 -20.42 -5.17 5.00
N ASP A 69 -20.49 -4.16 5.85
CA ASP A 69 -21.69 -3.79 6.58
C ASP A 69 -22.30 -2.51 6.00
N HIS A 70 -23.11 -1.78 6.76
CA HIS A 70 -23.70 -0.51 6.31
C HIS A 70 -22.73 0.68 6.41
N LYS A 71 -21.64 0.55 7.17
CA LYS A 71 -20.66 1.61 7.44
C LYS A 71 -19.42 1.51 6.56
N GLY A 72 -19.00 0.30 6.18
CA GLY A 72 -17.78 0.12 5.41
C GLY A 72 -17.56 -1.30 4.91
N ILE A 73 -16.46 -1.47 4.18
CA ILE A 73 -15.96 -2.76 3.73
C ILE A 73 -14.61 -3.06 4.39
N PHE A 74 -14.36 -4.32 4.72
CA PHE A 74 -13.04 -4.75 5.16
C PHE A 74 -12.34 -5.51 4.03
N ILE A 75 -11.28 -4.91 3.49
CA ILE A 75 -10.53 -5.53 2.40
C ILE A 75 -9.54 -6.55 2.98
N PRO A 76 -9.64 -7.84 2.60
CA PRO A 76 -8.69 -8.84 3.06
C PRO A 76 -7.31 -8.61 2.45
N SER A 77 -6.28 -9.27 3.01
CA SER A 77 -4.94 -9.20 2.42
C SER A 77 -4.93 -9.65 0.95
N LEU A 78 -4.21 -8.89 0.13
CA LEU A 78 -4.09 -9.11 -1.31
C LEU A 78 -2.81 -9.86 -1.70
N ASP A 79 -2.17 -10.57 -0.76
CA ASP A 79 -0.93 -11.34 -0.99
C ASP A 79 -1.08 -12.40 -2.09
N VAL A 80 -2.31 -12.91 -2.28
CA VAL A 80 -2.63 -13.88 -3.32
C VAL A 80 -2.49 -13.30 -4.73
N PHE A 81 -2.56 -11.97 -4.87
CA PHE A 81 -2.42 -11.28 -6.14
C PHE A 81 -0.97 -10.88 -6.37
N ARG A 82 -0.39 -11.36 -7.48
CA ARG A 82 0.91 -10.86 -7.96
C ARG A 82 0.74 -9.42 -8.41
N ALA A 83 1.65 -8.55 -7.95
CA ALA A 83 1.64 -7.15 -8.39
C ALA A 83 1.88 -7.07 -9.91
N ALA A 84 1.13 -6.20 -10.58
CA ALA A 84 1.26 -5.96 -12.02
C ALA A 84 2.54 -5.16 -12.33
N SER A 85 2.95 -4.27 -11.42
CA SER A 85 4.20 -3.52 -11.50
C SER A 85 4.82 -3.34 -10.12
N THR A 86 5.98 -2.67 -10.06
CA THR A 86 6.61 -2.31 -8.78
C THR A 86 5.78 -1.32 -7.96
N ARG A 87 4.87 -0.58 -8.62
CA ARG A 87 4.09 0.51 -8.01
C ARG A 87 2.63 0.19 -7.82
N PHE A 88 2.08 -0.64 -8.69
CA PHE A 88 0.65 -0.92 -8.72
C PHE A 88 0.37 -2.41 -8.67
N LYS A 89 -0.66 -2.77 -7.91
CA LYS A 89 -1.11 -4.14 -7.74
C LYS A 89 -1.78 -4.68 -9.01
N GLY A 90 -2.27 -3.82 -9.90
CA GLY A 90 -3.04 -4.20 -11.09
C GLY A 90 -4.53 -4.40 -10.80
N LEU A 91 -5.02 -3.79 -9.71
CA LEU A 91 -6.36 -3.97 -9.19
C LEU A 91 -7.02 -2.61 -8.98
N ARG A 92 -8.24 -2.48 -9.47
CA ARG A 92 -9.16 -1.38 -9.12
C ARG A 92 -10.18 -1.88 -8.12
N LEU A 93 -10.41 -1.11 -7.06
CA LEU A 93 -11.49 -1.38 -6.11
C LEU A 93 -12.67 -0.49 -6.44
N ILE A 94 -13.84 -1.09 -6.65
CA ILE A 94 -15.12 -0.38 -6.73
C ILE A 94 -16.00 -0.87 -5.59
N HIS A 95 -16.47 0.02 -4.73
CA HIS A 95 -17.36 -0.33 -3.62
C HIS A 95 -18.58 0.58 -3.57
N THR A 96 -19.68 0.11 -2.98
CA THR A 96 -20.91 0.89 -2.88
C THR A 96 -21.02 1.67 -1.58
N HIS A 97 -21.55 2.89 -1.63
CA HIS A 97 -21.89 3.71 -0.47
C HIS A 97 -23.40 3.92 -0.39
N LEU A 98 -24.00 3.47 0.70
CA LEU A 98 -25.46 3.53 0.91
C LEU A 98 -25.96 4.93 1.34
N ASN A 99 -25.09 5.75 1.94
CA ASN A 99 -25.45 7.08 2.45
C ASN A 99 -25.04 8.24 1.52
N GLY A 100 -24.54 7.94 0.32
CA GLY A 100 -24.03 8.98 -0.60
C GLY A 100 -22.79 9.73 -0.11
N GLU A 101 -22.03 9.11 0.80
CA GLU A 101 -20.77 9.64 1.31
C GLU A 101 -19.70 9.66 0.22
N ALA A 102 -18.79 10.63 0.27
CA ALA A 102 -17.59 10.66 -0.57
C ALA A 102 -16.57 9.58 -0.11
N LEU A 103 -15.42 9.52 -0.78
CA LEU A 103 -14.30 8.69 -0.34
C LEU A 103 -13.83 9.08 1.06
N SER A 104 -13.71 8.09 1.93
CA SER A 104 -13.28 8.24 3.32
C SER A 104 -11.74 8.27 3.46
N PRO A 105 -11.20 8.75 4.59
CA PRO A 105 -9.77 8.60 4.89
C PRO A 105 -9.29 7.14 4.94
N GLU A 106 -10.17 6.20 5.30
CA GLU A 106 -9.88 4.76 5.28
C GLU A 106 -9.68 4.28 3.84
N ASP A 107 -10.51 4.74 2.90
CA ASP A 107 -10.36 4.44 1.47
C ASP A 107 -9.00 4.92 0.92
N MET A 108 -8.52 6.08 1.36
CA MET A 108 -7.19 6.59 0.94
C MET A 108 -6.04 5.78 1.55
N THR A 109 -6.24 5.32 2.78
CA THR A 109 -5.31 4.41 3.46
C THR A 109 -5.22 3.09 2.71
N ASP A 110 -6.36 2.53 2.29
CA ASP A 110 -6.41 1.30 1.51
C ASP A 110 -5.84 1.47 0.10
N LEU A 111 -6.17 2.56 -0.60
CA LEU A 111 -5.62 2.90 -1.92
C LEU A 111 -4.09 2.87 -1.92
N SER A 112 -3.50 3.49 -0.90
CA SER A 112 -2.04 3.59 -0.76
C SER A 112 -1.40 2.27 -0.36
N HIS A 113 -1.86 1.64 0.72
CA HIS A 113 -1.27 0.39 1.23
C HIS A 113 -1.37 -0.79 0.27
N LEU A 114 -2.56 -0.98 -0.29
CA LEU A 114 -2.81 -2.06 -1.20
C LEU A 114 -2.24 -1.76 -2.59
N ARG A 115 -1.71 -0.54 -2.78
CA ARG A 115 -1.17 -0.02 -4.04
C ARG A 115 -2.14 -0.26 -5.19
N LEU A 116 -3.40 0.05 -4.94
CA LEU A 116 -4.45 -0.13 -5.95
C LEU A 116 -4.21 0.85 -7.10
N ASP A 117 -4.57 0.40 -8.30
CA ASP A 117 -4.55 1.24 -9.50
C ASP A 117 -5.51 2.43 -9.30
N MET A 118 -6.64 2.17 -8.64
CA MET A 118 -7.60 3.17 -8.20
C MET A 118 -8.57 2.60 -7.14
N ILE A 119 -9.27 3.50 -6.46
CA ILE A 119 -10.43 3.21 -5.62
C ILE A 119 -11.63 4.06 -6.07
N GLY A 120 -12.83 3.48 -6.05
CA GLY A 120 -14.05 4.17 -6.45
C GLY A 120 -15.25 3.80 -5.58
N ALA A 121 -15.86 4.79 -4.93
CA ALA A 121 -17.08 4.69 -4.15
C ALA A 121 -18.30 5.06 -5.01
N LEU A 122 -19.12 4.07 -5.35
CA LEU A 122 -20.37 4.24 -6.10
C LEU A 122 -21.51 4.54 -5.13
N GLN A 123 -22.10 5.72 -5.26
CA GLN A 123 -23.32 6.06 -4.54
C GLN A 123 -24.47 5.15 -4.94
N VAL A 124 -25.23 4.70 -3.95
CA VAL A 124 -26.51 3.99 -4.14
C VAL A 124 -27.63 4.95 -3.76
N CYS A 125 -28.55 5.19 -4.68
CA CYS A 125 -29.73 6.02 -4.44
C CYS A 125 -30.78 5.26 -3.62
N GLU A 126 -31.73 5.98 -3.02
CA GLU A 126 -32.80 5.39 -2.18
C GLU A 126 -33.66 4.36 -2.94
N ASP A 127 -33.82 4.54 -4.25
CA ASP A 127 -34.53 3.61 -5.14
C ASP A 127 -33.69 2.38 -5.56
N GLY A 128 -32.45 2.27 -5.06
CA GLY A 128 -31.50 1.20 -5.39
C GLY A 128 -30.76 1.40 -6.72
N SER A 129 -30.98 2.52 -7.42
CA SER A 129 -30.28 2.86 -8.65
C SER A 129 -28.85 3.39 -8.37
N PRO A 130 -27.93 3.32 -9.35
CA PRO A 130 -26.58 3.87 -9.19
C PRO A 130 -26.58 5.39 -9.33
N GLY A 131 -25.98 6.08 -8.35
CA GLY A 131 -25.70 7.50 -8.38
C GLY A 131 -24.33 7.81 -8.99
N LYS A 132 -23.63 8.80 -8.43
CA LYS A 132 -22.28 9.19 -8.86
C LYS A 132 -21.21 8.25 -8.30
N LEU A 133 -20.13 8.09 -9.07
CA LEU A 133 -18.89 7.43 -8.65
C LEU A 133 -17.90 8.51 -8.19
N PHE A 134 -17.52 8.45 -6.91
CA PHE A 134 -16.38 9.19 -6.36
C PHE A 134 -15.16 8.30 -6.55
N TRP A 135 -14.06 8.81 -7.09
CA TRP A 135 -12.89 7.97 -7.32
C TRP A 135 -11.58 8.72 -7.17
N ALA A 136 -10.54 7.96 -6.83
CA ALA A 136 -9.19 8.47 -6.62
C ALA A 136 -8.14 7.47 -7.10
N HIS A 137 -6.95 7.98 -7.39
CA HIS A 137 -5.78 7.18 -7.73
C HIS A 137 -4.52 7.78 -7.13
N LEU A 138 -3.46 6.97 -7.06
CA LEU A 138 -2.14 7.43 -6.62
C LEU A 138 -1.53 8.37 -7.66
N ILE A 139 -0.83 9.39 -7.17
CA ILE A 139 -0.06 10.33 -8.01
C ILE A 139 1.41 10.29 -7.62
N PRO A 140 2.32 10.57 -8.57
CA PRO A 140 3.72 10.69 -8.27
C PRO A 140 3.99 11.92 -7.39
N GLU A 141 5.21 11.98 -6.87
CA GLU A 141 5.61 13.06 -5.98
C GLU A 141 5.44 14.42 -6.67
N ASN A 142 4.87 15.36 -5.92
CA ASN A 142 4.60 16.69 -6.38
C ASN A 142 5.06 17.70 -5.30
N PRO A 143 5.34 18.95 -5.69
CA PRO A 143 5.78 19.98 -4.74
C PRO A 143 4.80 20.22 -3.57
N GLN A 144 3.53 19.87 -3.75
CA GLN A 144 2.47 20.02 -2.76
C GLN A 144 2.45 18.88 -1.72
N GLY A 145 3.21 17.81 -1.93
CA GLY A 145 3.27 16.66 -1.02
C GLY A 145 2.01 15.78 -1.02
N ASN A 146 1.15 15.90 -2.04
CA ASN A 146 -0.06 15.09 -2.16
C ASN A 146 0.27 13.67 -2.64
N TYR A 147 -0.50 12.69 -2.17
CA TYR A 147 -0.24 11.26 -2.39
C TYR A 147 -1.22 10.59 -3.36
N TRP A 148 -2.39 11.18 -3.52
CA TRP A 148 -3.46 10.75 -4.41
C TRP A 148 -4.16 11.97 -4.99
N LEU A 149 -4.85 11.76 -6.09
CA LEU A 149 -5.76 12.74 -6.67
C LEU A 149 -7.18 12.20 -6.59
N ILE A 150 -8.06 12.99 -5.96
CA ILE A 150 -9.51 12.73 -5.94
C ILE A 150 -10.11 13.47 -7.14
N HIS A 151 -10.92 12.76 -7.92
CA HIS A 151 -11.60 13.32 -9.09
C HIS A 151 -13.01 13.80 -8.76
N GLU A 152 -13.51 14.72 -9.58
CA GLU A 152 -14.91 15.16 -9.53
C GLU A 152 -15.86 13.96 -9.73
N PRO A 153 -16.88 13.80 -8.89
CA PRO A 153 -17.78 12.65 -8.96
C PRO A 153 -18.68 12.71 -10.19
N GLN A 154 -18.72 11.60 -10.94
CA GLN A 154 -19.47 11.49 -12.19
C GLN A 154 -20.36 10.24 -12.21
N GLU A 155 -21.46 10.30 -12.94
CA GLU A 155 -22.31 9.12 -13.16
C GLU A 155 -21.56 8.09 -14.01
N PRO A 156 -21.70 6.77 -13.77
CA PRO A 156 -20.93 5.74 -14.48
C PRO A 156 -20.98 5.81 -16.01
N HIS A 157 -22.08 6.29 -16.60
CA HIS A 157 -22.22 6.44 -18.05
C HIS A 157 -21.53 7.68 -18.63
N ARG A 158 -21.11 8.62 -17.77
CA ARG A 158 -20.39 9.85 -18.17
C ARG A 158 -18.88 9.77 -17.96
N LEU A 159 -18.38 8.67 -17.41
CA LEU A 159 -16.96 8.42 -17.23
C LEU A 159 -16.30 8.21 -18.59
N ASP A 160 -15.81 9.28 -19.19
CA ASP A 160 -15.08 9.28 -20.46
C ASP A 160 -13.57 9.18 -20.21
N LEU A 161 -13.14 8.02 -19.73
CA LEU A 161 -11.72 7.72 -19.47
C LEU A 161 -11.39 6.31 -19.96
N ASN A 162 -10.36 6.19 -20.79
CA ASN A 162 -9.75 4.88 -21.09
C ASN A 162 -8.81 4.48 -19.95
N PHE A 163 -9.29 3.64 -19.03
CA PHE A 163 -8.61 3.24 -17.81
C PHE A 163 -7.22 2.62 -18.07
N LEU A 164 -7.08 1.76 -19.09
CA LEU A 164 -5.81 1.11 -19.38
C LEU A 164 -4.75 2.12 -19.85
N SER A 165 -5.13 3.02 -20.76
CA SER A 165 -4.24 4.07 -21.26
C SER A 165 -3.85 5.03 -20.15
N PHE A 166 -4.81 5.35 -19.27
CA PHE A 166 -4.60 6.19 -18.11
C PHE A 166 -3.59 5.58 -17.11
N ILE A 167 -3.78 4.33 -16.71
CA ILE A 167 -2.85 3.66 -15.78
C ILE A 167 -1.46 3.49 -16.40
N ALA A 168 -1.38 3.15 -17.68
CA ALA A 168 -0.09 3.06 -18.37
C ALA A 168 0.66 4.41 -18.37
N ALA A 169 -0.05 5.52 -18.63
CA ALA A 169 0.53 6.86 -18.58
C ALA A 169 1.00 7.24 -17.17
N LEU A 170 0.23 6.90 -16.13
CA LEU A 170 0.64 7.09 -14.74
C LEU A 170 1.89 6.27 -14.40
N GLU A 171 1.93 4.99 -14.77
CA GLU A 171 3.10 4.13 -14.55
C GLU A 171 4.36 4.71 -15.20
N ASP A 172 4.24 5.24 -16.42
CA ASP A 172 5.31 5.93 -17.11
C ASP A 172 5.75 7.22 -16.38
N GLU A 173 4.80 8.00 -15.85
CA GLU A 173 5.08 9.20 -15.06
C GLU A 173 5.87 8.87 -13.79
N PHE A 174 5.40 7.88 -13.02
CA PHE A 174 6.10 7.34 -11.86
C PHE A 174 7.51 6.87 -12.23
N ALA A 175 7.68 6.17 -13.35
CA ALA A 175 8.97 5.69 -13.81
C ALA A 175 9.92 6.82 -14.22
N ARG A 176 9.41 7.89 -14.86
CA ARG A 176 10.21 9.06 -15.28
C ARG A 176 10.75 9.85 -14.09
N GLN A 177 9.89 10.18 -13.11
CA GLN A 177 10.35 10.87 -11.90
C GLN A 177 11.39 10.03 -11.13
N GLN A 178 11.20 8.71 -11.11
CA GLN A 178 12.19 7.81 -10.50
C GLN A 178 13.52 7.83 -11.26
N LYS A 179 13.50 7.80 -12.60
CA LYS A 179 14.69 7.82 -13.48
C LYS A 179 15.52 9.09 -13.32
N THR A 180 14.90 10.26 -13.24
CA THR A 180 15.62 11.52 -12.99
C THR A 180 16.37 11.48 -11.65
N ARG A 181 15.87 10.70 -10.67
CA ARG A 181 16.52 10.42 -9.39
C ARG A 181 17.34 9.11 -9.37
N LYS A 182 17.42 8.34 -10.47
CA LYS A 182 17.97 6.96 -10.50
C LYS A 182 19.44 6.91 -10.93
N ILE A 183 20.03 8.04 -11.33
CA ILE A 183 21.36 8.03 -11.96
C ILE A 183 22.51 7.88 -10.95
N GLU A 184 22.31 8.02 -9.63
CA GLU A 184 23.46 8.03 -8.69
C GLU A 184 23.41 7.08 -7.48
N ALA A 185 22.39 6.23 -7.27
CA ALA A 185 22.35 5.36 -6.08
C ALA A 185 21.71 3.98 -6.27
N THR A 186 22.38 2.95 -5.73
CA THR A 186 22.02 1.52 -5.86
C THR A 186 20.91 1.12 -4.87
N GLU A 187 20.89 1.65 -3.66
CA GLU A 187 19.79 1.49 -2.68
C GLU A 187 19.28 2.87 -2.21
N LYS A 188 17.96 3.05 -2.16
CA LYS A 188 17.29 4.30 -1.76
C LYS A 188 16.57 4.10 -0.44
N ALA A 189 17.01 4.79 0.60
CA ALA A 189 16.55 4.58 1.96
C ALA A 189 15.72 5.71 2.53
N ILE A 190 14.75 5.35 3.37
CA ILE A 190 14.21 6.23 4.41
C ILE A 190 14.76 5.78 5.75
N LEU A 191 15.32 6.72 6.51
CA LEU A 191 15.71 6.45 7.90
C LEU A 191 14.50 6.64 8.83
N VAL A 192 14.33 5.74 9.79
CA VAL A 192 13.19 5.77 10.71
C VAL A 192 13.69 5.67 12.14
N ARG A 193 13.28 6.63 12.99
CA ARG A 193 13.59 6.60 14.42
C ARG A 193 12.33 6.78 15.25
N VAL A 194 12.16 5.92 16.25
CA VAL A 194 11.20 6.15 17.33
C VAL A 194 11.93 6.81 18.49
N GLU A 195 11.38 7.90 19.03
CA GLU A 195 11.99 8.61 20.14
C GLU A 195 10.94 8.87 21.24
N LYS A 196 11.36 8.74 22.51
CA LYS A 196 10.50 9.03 23.65
C LYS A 196 10.56 10.49 24.05
N ASN A 197 11.76 11.08 24.01
CA ASN A 197 12.00 12.44 24.46
C ASN A 197 12.41 13.33 23.28
N PRO A 198 11.64 14.38 22.95
CA PRO A 198 12.00 15.35 21.91
C PRO A 198 13.37 16.02 22.11
N LEU A 199 13.88 16.06 23.33
CA LEU A 199 15.20 16.64 23.65
C LEU A 199 16.36 15.64 23.55
N ALA A 200 16.11 14.39 23.19
CA ALA A 200 17.13 13.34 23.16
C ALA A 200 18.05 13.36 21.92
N GLY A 201 17.87 14.33 21.01
CA GLY A 201 18.72 14.47 19.82
C GLY A 201 18.48 13.41 18.75
N ALA A 202 17.21 13.08 18.47
CA ALA A 202 16.83 12.11 17.45
C ALA A 202 17.39 12.45 16.07
N GLU A 203 17.40 13.73 15.73
CA GLU A 203 17.94 14.27 14.48
C GLU A 203 19.45 13.99 14.36
N ALA A 204 20.21 14.15 15.45
CA ALA A 204 21.64 13.89 15.46
C ALA A 204 21.96 12.40 15.28
N SER A 205 21.15 11.51 15.86
CA SER A 205 21.30 10.06 15.66
C SER A 205 20.99 9.65 14.22
N LEU A 206 19.96 10.23 13.62
CA LEU A 206 19.62 9.99 12.21
C LEU A 206 20.67 10.57 11.25
N GLU A 207 21.25 11.72 11.58
CA GLU A 207 22.38 12.29 10.84
C GLU A 207 23.59 11.36 10.87
N GLU A 208 23.93 10.85 12.04
CA GLU A 208 25.02 9.88 12.20
C GLU A 208 24.75 8.59 11.42
N LEU A 209 23.53 8.05 11.50
CA LEU A 209 23.14 6.88 10.73
C LEU A 209 23.18 7.13 9.21
N ARG A 210 22.88 8.35 8.76
CA ARG A 210 23.03 8.73 7.35
C ARG A 210 24.50 8.67 6.91
N GLN A 211 25.40 9.27 7.69
CA GLN A 211 26.83 9.27 7.43
C GLN A 211 27.43 7.85 7.44
N LEU A 212 26.80 6.94 8.19
CA LEU A 212 27.14 5.52 8.20
C LEU A 212 26.64 4.79 6.94
N ALA A 213 25.43 5.09 6.46
CA ALA A 213 24.80 4.41 5.33
C ALA A 213 25.37 4.85 3.96
N GLU A 214 25.67 6.13 3.77
CA GLU A 214 26.13 6.68 2.48
C GLU A 214 27.40 6.00 1.92
N PRO A 215 28.46 5.75 2.71
CA PRO A 215 29.65 5.04 2.23
C PRO A 215 29.38 3.60 1.78
N CYS A 216 28.25 3.01 2.17
CA CYS A 216 27.85 1.66 1.77
C CYS A 216 27.03 1.63 0.46
N GLY A 217 26.92 2.77 -0.25
CA GLY A 217 26.14 2.87 -1.49
C GLY A 217 24.63 2.99 -1.26
N VAL A 218 24.21 3.32 -0.04
CA VAL A 218 22.83 3.63 0.31
C VAL A 218 22.64 5.14 0.25
N ALA A 219 21.78 5.62 -0.65
CA ALA A 219 21.38 7.01 -0.67
C ALA A 219 20.14 7.22 0.20
N VAL A 220 20.24 8.12 1.17
CA VAL A 220 19.15 8.47 2.07
C VAL A 220 18.34 9.62 1.47
N PHE A 221 17.08 9.34 1.14
CA PHE A 221 16.19 10.32 0.49
C PHE A 221 15.26 11.02 1.49
N ASP A 222 15.06 10.42 2.66
CA ASP A 222 14.20 10.99 3.70
C ASP A 222 14.54 10.43 5.09
N SER A 223 14.08 11.12 6.13
CA SER A 223 14.23 10.70 7.52
C SER A 223 12.97 11.01 8.32
N GLN A 224 12.44 10.01 9.02
CA GLN A 224 11.15 10.07 9.70
C GLN A 224 11.35 9.80 11.20
N ILE A 225 11.02 10.80 12.03
CA ILE A 225 11.02 10.67 13.49
C ILE A 225 9.59 10.52 13.96
N GLN A 226 9.36 9.51 14.81
CA GLN A 226 8.08 9.29 15.47
C GLN A 226 8.24 9.39 16.98
N TYR A 227 7.60 10.38 17.58
CA TYR A 227 7.59 10.55 19.03
C TYR A 227 6.54 9.67 19.68
N ARG A 228 6.94 8.74 20.56
CA ARG A 228 6.03 7.84 21.30
C ARG A 228 6.55 7.51 22.70
N PRO A 229 5.68 7.40 23.71
CA PRO A 229 6.08 6.98 25.06
C PRO A 229 6.71 5.58 25.10
N GLN A 230 6.22 4.68 24.26
CA GLN A 230 6.70 3.31 24.10
C GLN A 230 6.59 2.89 22.62
N PRO A 231 7.62 2.22 22.06
CA PRO A 231 7.54 1.66 20.72
C PRO A 231 6.43 0.61 20.61
N ASP A 232 5.75 0.59 19.46
CA ASP A 232 4.81 -0.47 19.13
C ASP A 232 5.56 -1.82 19.05
N PRO A 233 5.08 -2.88 19.74
CA PRO A 233 5.81 -4.15 19.79
C PRO A 233 5.91 -4.82 18.42
N ARG A 234 5.00 -4.54 17.48
CA ARG A 234 4.98 -5.14 16.13
C ARG A 234 5.63 -4.25 15.08
N TYR A 235 5.41 -2.94 15.13
CA TYR A 235 5.79 -2.01 14.07
C TYR A 235 6.77 -0.91 14.49
N LEU A 236 7.17 -0.84 15.77
CA LEU A 236 7.93 0.26 16.40
C LEU A 236 7.22 1.62 16.35
N VAL A 237 7.03 2.18 15.15
CA VAL A 237 6.35 3.46 14.90
C VAL A 237 4.83 3.38 15.09
N GLY A 238 4.27 2.17 15.01
CA GLY A 238 2.84 1.88 15.01
C GLY A 238 2.22 1.92 13.61
N ARG A 239 1.07 1.27 13.44
CA ARG A 239 0.47 1.01 12.12
C ARG A 239 0.26 2.26 11.27
N GLY A 240 -0.42 3.28 11.79
CA GLY A 240 -0.73 4.50 11.02
C GLY A 240 0.52 5.27 10.58
N LYS A 241 1.52 5.43 11.46
CA LYS A 241 2.77 6.08 11.05
C LYS A 241 3.56 5.23 10.06
N LEU A 242 3.52 3.90 10.21
CA LEU A 242 4.13 3.01 9.24
C LEU A 242 3.46 3.14 7.86
N SER A 243 2.15 3.38 7.82
CA SER A 243 1.41 3.74 6.60
C SER A 243 1.94 4.97 5.93
N ASP A 244 2.10 6.06 6.69
CA ASP A 244 2.63 7.31 6.15
C ASP A 244 4.05 7.11 5.58
N ILE A 245 4.88 6.32 6.27
CA ILE A 245 6.26 6.01 5.85
C ILE A 245 6.26 5.16 4.58
N ASP A 246 5.43 4.12 4.49
CA ASP A 246 5.32 3.23 3.32
C ASP A 246 4.85 3.99 2.08
N LEU A 247 3.85 4.84 2.28
CA LEU A 247 3.34 5.73 1.26
C LEU A 247 4.42 6.71 0.77
N ARG A 248 5.16 7.33 1.69
CA ARG A 248 6.30 8.20 1.38
C ARG A 248 7.43 7.45 0.66
N ALA A 249 7.75 6.23 1.08
CA ALA A 249 8.74 5.37 0.44
C ALA A 249 8.35 5.07 -1.01
N THR A 250 7.07 4.77 -1.23
CA THR A 250 6.52 4.58 -2.56
C THR A 250 6.71 5.83 -3.42
N GLN A 251 6.39 7.02 -2.94
CA GLN A 251 6.57 8.24 -3.74
C GLN A 251 8.02 8.48 -4.19
N ILE A 252 8.94 8.53 -3.22
CA ILE A 252 10.35 8.85 -3.52
C ILE A 252 11.08 7.69 -4.20
N GLY A 253 10.43 6.53 -4.29
CA GLY A 253 11.00 5.32 -4.85
C GLY A 253 12.08 4.71 -3.98
N ALA A 254 11.95 4.89 -2.66
CA ALA A 254 12.73 4.15 -1.70
C ALA A 254 12.38 2.65 -1.78
N ASN A 255 13.40 1.83 -1.73
CA ASN A 255 13.30 0.37 -1.71
C ASN A 255 13.83 -0.23 -0.39
N LEU A 256 14.28 0.64 0.52
CA LEU A 256 14.89 0.29 1.79
C LEU A 256 14.34 1.18 2.92
N LEU A 257 14.00 0.59 4.05
CA LEU A 257 13.80 1.30 5.32
C LEU A 257 14.93 0.93 6.27
N ILE A 258 15.58 1.93 6.86
CA ILE A 258 16.59 1.71 7.89
C ILE A 258 16.06 2.23 9.22
N PHE A 259 15.85 1.32 10.17
CA PHE A 259 15.45 1.67 11.52
C PHE A 259 16.67 1.94 12.40
N ASP A 260 16.67 3.11 13.04
CA ASP A 260 17.72 3.53 13.97
C ASP A 260 17.57 2.89 15.36
N HIS A 261 17.20 1.61 15.38
CA HIS A 261 16.95 0.79 16.55
C HIS A 261 17.34 -0.65 16.23
N GLU A 262 17.70 -1.44 17.24
CA GLU A 262 17.76 -2.88 17.08
C GLU A 262 16.33 -3.44 17.01
N MET A 263 16.08 -4.31 16.03
CA MET A 263 14.75 -4.85 15.79
C MET A 263 14.69 -6.34 16.00
N THR A 264 13.62 -6.85 16.59
CA THR A 264 13.40 -8.31 16.66
C THR A 264 13.09 -8.89 15.26
N PRO A 265 13.34 -10.20 15.02
CA PRO A 265 13.00 -10.85 13.75
C PRO A 265 11.50 -10.72 13.41
N ALA A 266 10.63 -10.78 14.43
CA ALA A 266 9.19 -10.66 14.25
C ALA A 266 8.76 -9.25 13.79
N GLN A 267 9.42 -8.20 14.28
CA GLN A 267 9.19 -6.83 13.84
C GLN A 267 9.67 -6.62 12.40
N VAL A 268 10.88 -7.08 12.07
CA VAL A 268 11.41 -7.01 10.70
C VAL A 268 10.47 -7.69 9.72
N ARG A 269 10.01 -8.91 10.02
CA ARG A 269 9.04 -9.64 9.19
C ARG A 269 7.71 -8.88 9.09
N SER A 270 7.14 -8.46 10.22
CA SER A 270 5.86 -7.72 10.22
C SER A 270 5.89 -6.44 9.40
N ILE A 271 6.99 -5.67 9.48
CA ILE A 271 7.15 -4.42 8.74
C ILE A 271 7.43 -4.72 7.25
N SER A 272 8.26 -5.71 6.95
CA SER A 272 8.54 -6.10 5.56
C SER A 272 7.30 -6.65 4.87
N ASP A 273 6.49 -7.47 5.56
CA ASP A 273 5.21 -7.98 5.04
C ASP A 273 4.20 -6.85 4.80
N PHE A 274 4.21 -5.84 5.67
CA PHE A 274 3.30 -4.69 5.58
C PHE A 274 3.67 -3.72 4.45
N THR A 275 4.96 -3.44 4.26
CA THR A 275 5.47 -2.43 3.30
C THR A 275 5.91 -3.05 1.97
N GLY A 276 6.27 -4.33 1.95
CA GLY A 276 6.94 -4.98 0.82
C GLY A 276 8.37 -4.45 0.56
N LEU A 277 8.95 -3.70 1.50
CA LEU A 277 10.29 -3.10 1.40
C LEU A 277 11.35 -3.96 2.10
N LYS A 278 12.61 -3.79 1.69
CA LYS A 278 13.77 -4.31 2.43
C LYS A 278 13.86 -3.51 3.73
N ILE A 279 14.02 -4.20 4.86
CA ILE A 279 14.15 -3.58 6.17
C ILE A 279 15.55 -3.87 6.69
N LEU A 280 16.27 -2.82 7.06
CA LEU A 280 17.51 -2.91 7.81
C LEU A 280 17.33 -2.27 9.19
N ASP A 281 18.02 -2.82 10.17
CA ASP A 281 18.12 -2.22 11.49
C ASP A 281 19.53 -1.65 11.71
N ARG A 282 19.72 -0.92 12.82
CA ARG A 282 21.00 -0.24 13.10
C ARG A 282 22.18 -1.23 13.15
N THR A 283 21.97 -2.41 13.73
CA THR A 283 23.02 -3.43 13.86
C THR A 283 23.45 -3.95 12.49
N GLN A 284 22.50 -4.18 11.57
CA GLN A 284 22.82 -4.60 10.20
C GLN A 284 23.62 -3.55 9.43
N VAL A 285 23.23 -2.27 9.50
CA VAL A 285 23.98 -1.19 8.83
C VAL A 285 25.42 -1.13 9.34
N ILE A 286 25.63 -1.24 10.66
CA ILE A 286 26.97 -1.24 11.25
C ILE A 286 27.80 -2.44 10.75
N LEU A 287 27.21 -3.64 10.70
CA LEU A 287 27.88 -4.83 10.19
C LEU A 287 28.27 -4.69 8.71
N ASP A 288 27.40 -4.10 7.89
CA ASP A 288 27.65 -3.89 6.45
C ASP A 288 28.79 -2.88 6.22
N ILE A 289 28.91 -1.85 7.07
CA ILE A 289 30.05 -0.91 7.04
C ILE A 289 31.36 -1.61 7.38
N PHE A 290 31.36 -2.45 8.42
CA PHE A 290 32.55 -3.21 8.76
C PHE A 290 32.92 -4.18 7.65
N ALA A 291 31.94 -4.78 6.98
CA ALA A 291 32.18 -5.67 5.84
C ALA A 291 32.82 -4.90 4.68
N HIS A 292 32.35 -3.68 4.42
CA HIS A 292 32.89 -2.83 3.37
C HIS A 292 34.33 -2.36 3.66
N ARG A 293 34.67 -2.11 4.93
CA ARG A 293 35.99 -1.61 5.36
C ARG A 293 37.01 -2.72 5.68
N ALA A 294 36.59 -3.97 5.80
CA ALA A 294 37.47 -5.09 6.16
C ALA A 294 38.36 -5.51 4.98
N HIS A 295 39.61 -5.03 4.95
CA HIS A 295 40.58 -5.39 3.92
C HIS A 295 41.45 -6.61 4.28
N SER A 296 41.70 -6.86 5.57
CA SER A 296 42.51 -8.01 6.02
C SER A 296 41.70 -9.31 6.05
N ARG A 297 42.38 -10.44 5.86
CA ARG A 297 41.75 -11.77 5.88
C ARG A 297 41.10 -12.08 7.23
N GLU A 298 41.78 -11.75 8.34
CA GLU A 298 41.22 -11.93 9.68
C GLU A 298 40.01 -11.01 9.93
N GLY A 299 40.08 -9.75 9.48
CA GLY A 299 38.98 -8.80 9.60
C GLY A 299 37.73 -9.25 8.84
N LYS A 300 37.89 -9.74 7.61
CA LYS A 300 36.77 -10.30 6.81
C LYS A 300 36.10 -11.47 7.53
N ILE A 301 36.90 -12.40 8.07
CA ILE A 301 36.39 -13.58 8.78
C ILE A 301 35.60 -13.17 10.05
N GLN A 302 36.10 -12.18 10.80
CA GLN A 302 35.42 -11.70 12.01
C GLN A 302 34.08 -11.02 11.71
N VAL A 303 34.02 -10.22 10.64
CA VAL A 303 32.78 -9.56 10.22
C VAL A 303 31.78 -10.59 9.70
N GLU A 304 32.22 -11.53 8.86
CA GLU A 304 31.36 -12.59 8.34
C GLU A 304 30.80 -13.46 9.47
N LEU A 305 31.61 -13.78 10.49
CA LEU A 305 31.15 -14.47 11.69
C LEU A 305 30.10 -13.66 12.45
N ALA A 306 30.27 -12.34 12.57
CA ALA A 306 29.31 -11.46 13.23
C ALA A 306 27.99 -11.38 12.46
N GLN A 307 28.04 -11.27 11.13
CA GLN A 307 26.87 -11.34 10.25
C GLN A 307 26.14 -12.68 10.38
N LEU A 308 26.86 -13.80 10.35
CA LEU A 308 26.28 -15.13 10.51
C LEU A 308 25.61 -15.30 11.88
N LYS A 309 26.26 -14.88 12.96
CA LYS A 309 25.67 -14.93 14.32
C LYS A 309 24.40 -14.09 14.43
N TYR A 310 24.38 -12.93 13.79
CA TYR A 310 23.24 -12.03 13.80
C TYR A 310 22.08 -12.54 12.92
N LEU A 311 22.37 -13.19 11.79
CA LEU A 311 21.38 -13.76 10.87
C LEU A 311 20.78 -15.09 11.36
N LEU A 312 21.55 -15.92 12.07
CA LEU A 312 21.14 -17.25 12.54
C LEU A 312 19.77 -17.28 13.26
N PRO A 313 19.47 -16.41 14.26
CA PRO A 313 18.15 -16.38 14.90
C PRO A 313 17.03 -15.79 14.03
N ARG A 314 17.36 -15.16 12.88
CA ARG A 314 16.40 -14.51 11.97
C ARG A 314 15.96 -15.40 10.81
N LEU A 315 16.70 -16.47 10.54
CA LEU A 315 16.43 -17.46 9.50
C LEU A 315 15.53 -18.62 9.98
N MET A 316 15.30 -18.72 11.30
CA MET A 316 14.35 -19.64 11.94
C MET A 316 12.98 -18.96 12.13
#